data_AF-A0A8J2QK40-F1
#
_entry.id   AF-A0A8J2QK40-F1
#
_cell.length_a   1.000
_cell.length_b   1.000
_cell.length_c   1.000
_cell.angle_alpha   90.00
_cell.angle_beta   90.00
_cell.angle_gamma   90.00
#
_symmetry.space_group_name_H-M   'P 1'
#
loop_
_entity.id
_entity.type
_entity.pdbx_description
1 polymer ?
#
loop_
_entity_poly.entity_id
_entity_poly.type
_entity_poly.pdbx_seq_one_letter_code
_entity_poly.pdbx_strand_id
1 'polypeptide(L)'
;MTFASRFDVRELSRQNKITQQILEAYIQKKLGLASTNVRAPSIFDILPMKKTEDRPIRESSANSSTDTYDLNYQEQSDVPENQDYVEDDNLQTVESEQIDSIYSEGRSKKYAGQTYENELEPGYHCSSCNEDELGVTRWTMPLLKSGDKRYYLGIFFKANWFKAQQYCRFHGMHLASISSQEENDRLEKYVRESGYGREHFWTSGTDLAEEGNFFWLANGRPLTFVNWNAGEPNNFRYENGEEENCLELWNRDDKGLKWNDSPCSFETYFICEVRTD
;
A
#
# COMPACT_ATOMS: atom_id res chain seq x y z
N MET A 1 37.17 10.31 -11.83
CA MET A 1 36.36 11.50 -12.16
C MET A 1 34.94 11.22 -11.71
N THR A 2 34.51 11.82 -10.61
CA THR A 2 33.18 11.63 -10.01
C THR A 2 32.19 12.51 -10.76
N PHE A 3 31.29 11.91 -11.55
CA PHE A 3 30.14 12.62 -12.10
C PHE A 3 29.08 12.71 -11.00
N ALA A 4 29.08 13.80 -10.24
CA ALA A 4 27.92 14.16 -9.44
C ALA A 4 26.84 14.68 -10.38
N SER A 5 25.75 13.91 -10.57
CA SER A 5 24.56 14.40 -11.27
C SER A 5 24.01 15.60 -10.49
N ARG A 6 24.28 16.80 -10.99
CA ARG A 6 23.82 18.04 -10.37
C ARG A 6 22.29 18.05 -10.46
N PHE A 7 21.62 17.88 -9.32
CA PHE A 7 20.17 18.01 -9.16
C PHE A 7 19.72 19.36 -9.75
N ASP A 8 18.89 19.33 -10.79
CA ASP A 8 18.37 20.54 -11.42
C ASP A 8 17.08 20.97 -10.72
N VAL A 9 17.24 21.85 -9.73
CA VAL A 9 16.13 22.37 -8.91
C VAL A 9 15.04 23.03 -9.77
N ARG A 10 15.38 23.53 -10.97
CA ARG A 10 14.40 24.13 -11.88
C ARG A 10 13.52 23.08 -12.54
N GLU A 11 14.09 21.93 -12.93
CA GLU A 11 13.32 20.83 -13.50
C GLU A 11 12.41 20.18 -12.44
N LEU A 12 12.90 20.04 -11.22
CA LEU A 12 12.08 19.56 -10.10
C LEU A 12 10.91 20.51 -9.81
N SER A 13 11.15 21.82 -9.86
CA SER A 13 10.09 22.83 -9.68
C SER A 13 9.07 22.80 -10.82
N ARG A 14 9.50 22.51 -12.04
CA ARG A 14 8.63 22.33 -13.21
C ARG A 14 7.74 21.10 -13.05
N GLN A 15 8.33 19.96 -12.67
CA GLN A 15 7.60 18.70 -12.46
C GLN A 15 6.59 18.82 -11.30
N ASN A 16 6.99 19.41 -10.18
CA ASN A 16 6.09 19.62 -9.04
C ASN A 16 4.88 20.49 -9.43
N LYS A 17 5.07 21.50 -10.28
CA LYS A 17 3.98 22.35 -10.77
C LYS A 17 3.01 21.59 -11.68
N ILE A 18 3.53 20.70 -12.53
CA ILE A 18 2.70 19.85 -13.40
C ILE A 18 1.90 18.84 -12.58
N THR A 19 2.53 18.20 -11.60
CA THR A 19 1.87 17.26 -10.69
C THR A 19 0.75 17.94 -9.89
N GLN A 20 0.98 19.16 -9.41
CA GLN A 20 -0.07 19.95 -8.72
C GLN A 20 -1.26 20.23 -9.65
N GLN A 21 -1.02 20.62 -10.90
CA GLN A 21 -2.09 20.88 -11.87
C GLN A 21 -2.92 19.62 -12.19
N ILE A 22 -2.28 18.45 -12.28
CA ILE A 22 -2.97 17.17 -12.51
C ILE A 22 -3.84 16.82 -11.29
N LEU A 23 -3.30 16.96 -10.08
CA LEU A 23 -4.03 16.65 -8.85
C LEU A 23 -5.22 17.58 -8.65
N GLU A 24 -5.06 18.88 -8.89
CA GLU A 24 -6.13 19.87 -8.82
C GLU A 24 -7.25 19.57 -9.82
N ALA A 25 -6.90 19.25 -11.08
CA ALA A 25 -7.88 18.87 -12.10
C ALA A 25 -8.65 17.58 -11.73
N TYR A 26 -7.97 16.59 -11.15
CA TYR A 26 -8.60 15.37 -10.65
C TYR A 26 -9.59 15.64 -9.51
N ILE A 27 -9.20 16.47 -8.54
CA ILE A 27 -10.06 16.85 -7.41
C ILE A 27 -11.28 17.63 -7.89
N GLN A 28 -11.11 18.59 -8.79
CA GLN A 28 -12.22 19.38 -9.36
C GLN A 28 -13.21 18.50 -10.12
N LYS A 29 -12.73 17.54 -10.92
CA LYS A 29 -13.56 16.56 -11.62
C LYS A 29 -14.34 15.67 -10.67
N LYS A 30 -13.71 15.20 -9.59
CA LYS A 30 -14.34 14.33 -8.58
C LYS A 30 -15.38 15.07 -7.73
N LEU A 31 -15.21 16.38 -7.55
CA LEU A 31 -16.15 17.25 -6.84
C LEU A 31 -17.26 17.81 -7.75
N GLY A 32 -17.31 17.44 -9.04
CA GLY A 32 -18.35 17.89 -9.98
C GLY A 32 -18.28 19.37 -10.37
N LEU A 33 -17.16 20.04 -10.09
CA LEU A 33 -16.92 21.44 -10.39
C LEU A 33 -16.21 21.55 -11.75
N ALA A 34 -16.95 21.48 -12.86
CA ALA A 34 -16.35 21.61 -14.19
C ALA A 34 -16.75 22.94 -14.87
N SER A 35 -15.80 23.86 -14.96
CA SER A 35 -15.63 24.73 -16.14
C SER A 35 -14.29 25.47 -16.08
N THR A 36 -13.18 24.78 -16.33
CA THR A 36 -11.99 25.41 -16.90
C THR A 36 -11.41 24.48 -17.97
N ASN A 37 -11.08 25.05 -19.14
CA ASN A 37 -10.39 24.37 -20.25
C ASN A 37 -8.93 24.07 -19.85
N VAL A 38 -8.72 23.16 -18.90
CA VAL A 38 -7.38 22.69 -18.54
C VAL A 38 -7.07 21.49 -19.42
N ARG A 39 -6.23 21.71 -20.44
CA ARG A 39 -5.74 20.64 -21.32
C ARG A 39 -4.86 19.69 -20.49
N ALA A 40 -5.17 18.40 -20.54
CA ALA A 40 -4.33 17.39 -19.90
C ALA A 40 -2.91 17.43 -20.50
N PRO A 41 -1.85 17.46 -19.67
CA PRO A 41 -0.48 17.43 -20.15
C PRO A 41 -0.18 16.10 -20.84
N SER A 42 0.57 16.15 -21.93
CA SER A 42 1.02 14.97 -22.67
C SER A 42 2.18 14.28 -21.96
N ILE A 43 2.48 13.04 -22.35
CA ILE A 43 3.63 12.29 -21.83
C ILE A 43 4.95 13.06 -22.00
N PHE A 44 5.09 13.84 -23.08
CA PHE A 44 6.26 14.68 -23.35
C PHE A 44 6.37 15.88 -22.42
N ASP A 45 5.26 16.35 -21.84
CA ASP A 45 5.26 17.45 -20.87
C ASP A 45 5.74 16.97 -19.48
N ILE A 46 5.52 15.69 -19.17
CA ILE A 46 5.82 15.08 -17.87
C ILE A 46 7.28 14.61 -17.81
N LEU A 47 7.82 14.11 -18.92
CA LEU A 47 9.17 13.56 -18.96
C LEU A 47 10.24 14.66 -18.79
N PRO A 48 11.40 14.32 -18.18
CA PRO A 48 12.50 15.26 -18.03
C PRO A 48 13.00 15.71 -19.40
N MET A 49 13.13 17.03 -19.61
CA MET A 49 13.70 17.52 -20.87
C MET A 49 15.17 17.10 -20.95
N LYS A 50 15.55 16.43 -22.05
CA LYS A 50 16.95 16.09 -22.31
C LYS A 50 17.74 17.39 -22.43
N LYS A 51 18.77 17.58 -21.59
CA LYS A 51 19.68 18.73 -21.70
C LYS A 51 20.23 18.75 -23.13
N THR A 52 19.91 19.81 -23.87
CA THR A 52 20.63 20.13 -25.10
C THR A 52 22.06 20.44 -24.69
N GLU A 53 22.99 19.55 -25.04
CA GLU A 53 24.41 19.89 -24.98
C GLU A 53 24.64 21.08 -25.91
N ASP A 54 25.17 22.17 -25.35
CA ASP A 54 25.58 23.35 -26.08
C ASP A 54 26.52 22.94 -27.22
N ARG A 55 26.05 23.02 -28.47
CA ARG A 55 26.95 22.99 -29.62
C ARG A 55 27.56 24.38 -29.78
N PRO A 56 28.89 24.50 -30.00
CA PRO A 56 29.54 25.79 -30.06
C PRO A 56 29.09 26.58 -31.29
N ILE A 57 28.88 27.87 -31.06
CA ILE A 57 28.68 28.91 -32.06
C ILE A 57 29.82 28.85 -33.07
N ARG A 58 29.50 28.74 -34.37
CA ARG A 58 30.40 29.13 -35.45
C ARG A 58 29.71 30.22 -36.27
N GLU A 59 30.10 31.47 -36.00
CA GLU A 59 29.79 32.60 -36.85
C GLU A 59 30.50 32.44 -38.20
N SER A 60 29.75 32.50 -39.28
CA SER A 60 30.19 33.19 -40.50
C SER A 60 28.97 33.63 -41.30
N SER A 61 28.88 34.93 -41.43
CA SER A 61 27.96 35.75 -42.20
C SER A 61 27.97 35.44 -43.71
N ALA A 62 26.79 35.42 -44.34
CA ALA A 62 26.35 36.35 -45.38
C ALA A 62 25.32 35.73 -46.34
N ASN A 63 24.13 36.35 -46.35
CA ASN A 63 23.24 36.68 -47.47
C ASN A 63 22.96 35.70 -48.64
N SER A 64 21.66 35.70 -48.98
CA SER A 64 21.09 35.73 -50.33
C SER A 64 20.35 34.47 -50.79
N SER A 65 19.02 34.62 -50.83
CA SER A 65 18.14 34.33 -51.96
C SER A 65 18.04 32.90 -52.53
N THR A 66 16.76 32.46 -52.55
CA THR A 66 16.06 31.73 -53.61
C THR A 66 16.40 30.26 -53.90
N ASP A 67 15.30 29.57 -54.26
CA ASP A 67 15.19 28.36 -55.06
C ASP A 67 15.03 27.01 -54.35
N THR A 68 13.74 26.63 -54.27
CA THR A 68 13.15 25.37 -54.78
C THR A 68 13.91 24.07 -54.56
N TYR A 69 13.25 23.07 -53.96
CA TYR A 69 12.83 21.85 -54.68
C TYR A 69 11.69 21.19 -53.91
N ASP A 70 10.55 21.19 -54.58
CA ASP A 70 9.30 20.51 -54.28
C ASP A 70 9.40 19.09 -54.88
N LEU A 71 9.12 18.04 -54.11
CA LEU A 71 8.78 16.72 -54.64
C LEU A 71 7.65 16.12 -53.80
N ASN A 72 6.45 16.52 -54.20
CA ASN A 72 5.21 15.77 -54.03
C ASN A 72 5.33 14.35 -54.62
N TYR A 73 4.84 13.36 -53.89
CA TYR A 73 4.19 12.17 -54.46
C TYR A 73 2.91 11.91 -53.65
N GLN A 74 1.76 12.24 -54.24
CA GLN A 74 0.42 11.79 -53.83
C GLN A 74 0.26 10.30 -54.20
N GLU A 75 -0.08 9.43 -53.26
CA GLU A 75 -1.45 9.04 -52.83
C GLU A 75 -2.10 8.00 -53.76
N GLN A 76 -2.24 6.74 -53.31
CA GLN A 76 -3.39 5.89 -53.65
C GLN A 76 -3.63 4.78 -52.60
N SER A 77 -4.88 4.34 -52.57
CA SER A 77 -5.70 3.89 -51.46
C SER A 77 -5.75 2.36 -51.21
N ASP A 78 -6.36 2.02 -50.06
CA ASP A 78 -7.20 0.82 -49.77
C ASP A 78 -6.61 -0.40 -49.01
N VAL A 79 -6.79 -0.37 -47.65
CA VAL A 79 -7.47 -1.32 -46.71
C VAL A 79 -7.16 -2.86 -46.83
N PRO A 80 -6.82 -3.64 -45.76
CA PRO A 80 -7.63 -3.79 -44.52
C PRO A 80 -6.93 -4.03 -43.16
N GLU A 81 -7.80 -3.91 -42.16
CA GLU A 81 -7.81 -4.28 -40.74
C GLU A 81 -7.44 -5.75 -40.43
N ASN A 82 -6.40 -5.95 -39.60
CA ASN A 82 -6.27 -6.94 -38.51
C ASN A 82 -4.80 -7.06 -38.09
N GLN A 83 -4.50 -6.93 -36.78
CA GLN A 83 -3.55 -7.81 -36.10
C GLN A 83 -3.45 -7.49 -34.61
N ASP A 84 -3.96 -8.43 -33.81
CA ASP A 84 -3.24 -9.11 -32.74
C ASP A 84 -2.28 -8.27 -31.88
N TYR A 85 -2.74 -7.92 -30.68
CA TYR A 85 -1.84 -7.65 -29.57
C TYR A 85 -1.41 -8.98 -28.98
N VAL A 86 -0.16 -9.37 -29.25
CA VAL A 86 0.59 -10.34 -28.45
C VAL A 86 1.46 -9.57 -27.46
N GLU A 87 1.43 -10.02 -26.22
CA GLU A 87 2.19 -9.55 -25.07
C GLU A 87 3.70 -9.63 -25.31
N ASP A 88 4.44 -8.67 -24.75
CA ASP A 88 5.79 -8.96 -24.29
C ASP A 88 6.04 -8.28 -22.94
N ASP A 89 6.21 -9.14 -21.95
CA ASP A 89 6.61 -8.89 -20.58
C ASP A 89 7.99 -8.23 -20.50
N ASN A 90 8.08 -7.13 -19.76
CA ASN A 90 9.24 -6.91 -18.88
C ASN A 90 8.94 -5.87 -17.79
N LEU A 91 8.18 -6.26 -16.77
CA LEU A 91 8.10 -5.49 -15.54
C LEU A 91 9.30 -5.87 -14.66
N GLN A 92 10.37 -5.08 -14.75
CA GLN A 92 11.51 -5.24 -13.86
C GLN A 92 11.11 -4.89 -12.42
N THR A 93 11.50 -5.78 -11.51
CA THR A 93 11.42 -5.67 -10.05
C THR A 93 12.11 -4.40 -9.57
N VAL A 94 11.38 -3.52 -8.88
CA VAL A 94 12.02 -2.44 -8.09
C VAL A 94 12.25 -3.00 -6.69
N GLU A 95 13.44 -3.56 -6.48
CA GLU A 95 13.95 -3.79 -5.13
C GLU A 95 14.16 -2.45 -4.42
N SER A 96 13.84 -2.48 -3.13
CA SER A 96 13.83 -1.38 -2.18
C SER A 96 15.23 -0.90 -1.82
N GLU A 97 15.54 0.37 -2.09
CA GLU A 97 16.64 1.08 -1.43
C GLU A 97 16.23 2.53 -1.12
N GLN A 98 15.29 2.75 -0.19
CA GLN A 98 15.08 4.10 0.37
C GLN A 98 14.23 4.19 1.66
N ILE A 99 14.33 3.21 2.57
CA ILE A 99 13.74 3.34 3.92
C ILE A 99 14.80 3.03 4.99
N ASP A 100 15.93 3.75 4.96
CA ASP A 100 16.91 3.76 6.07
C ASP A 100 17.16 5.17 6.63
N SER A 101 16.56 6.23 6.06
CA SER A 101 16.81 7.60 6.50
C SER A 101 15.84 8.12 7.58
N ILE A 102 14.92 7.29 8.08
CA ILE A 102 14.02 7.68 9.19
C ILE A 102 14.56 7.19 10.55
N TYR A 103 15.50 6.24 10.59
CA TYR A 103 15.95 5.60 11.83
C TYR A 103 17.42 5.80 12.22
N SER A 104 18.20 6.61 11.51
CA SER A 104 19.55 6.96 11.99
C SER A 104 19.75 8.47 12.07
N GLU A 105 19.59 9.05 13.26
CA GLU A 105 20.44 10.15 13.75
C GLU A 105 20.14 10.50 15.22
N GLY A 106 20.33 9.52 16.11
CA GLY A 106 20.64 9.80 17.52
C GLY A 106 22.10 10.24 17.65
N ARG A 107 22.46 11.44 17.17
CA ARG A 107 23.80 12.02 17.41
C ARG A 107 23.69 13.45 17.91
N SER A 108 23.80 13.57 19.23
CA SER A 108 23.94 14.79 20.03
C SER A 108 24.79 15.86 19.32
N LYS A 109 24.15 16.94 18.85
CA LYS A 109 24.82 18.21 18.52
C LYS A 109 24.49 19.22 19.61
N LYS A 110 25.49 19.50 20.47
CA LYS A 110 25.47 20.64 21.39
C LYS A 110 25.48 21.92 20.57
N TYR A 111 24.40 22.71 20.66
CA TYR A 111 24.45 24.12 20.31
C TYR A 111 24.44 24.95 21.58
N ALA A 112 25.43 25.82 21.66
CA ALA A 112 25.66 26.73 22.76
C ALA A 112 24.73 27.95 22.66
N GLY A 113 24.16 28.33 23.81
CA GLY A 113 23.84 29.70 24.20
C GLY A 113 22.78 30.46 23.41
N GLN A 114 21.61 30.65 24.00
CA GLN A 114 21.08 31.99 24.31
C GLN A 114 19.86 31.88 25.24
N THR A 115 19.92 32.68 26.30
CA THR A 115 19.00 32.79 27.43
C THR A 115 17.75 33.58 27.05
N TYR A 116 16.58 33.05 27.37
CA TYR A 116 15.39 33.85 27.66
C TYR A 116 14.73 33.27 28.89
N GLU A 117 14.74 34.05 29.97
CA GLU A 117 14.10 33.77 31.24
C GLU A 117 12.58 33.75 31.04
N ASN A 118 11.94 32.67 31.46
CA ASN A 118 10.56 32.68 31.90
C ASN A 118 10.51 31.84 33.17
N GLU A 119 10.48 32.55 34.29
CA GLU A 119 10.22 31.99 35.60
C GLU A 119 8.75 31.52 35.66
N LEU A 120 8.54 30.21 35.73
CA LEU A 120 7.39 29.64 36.41
C LEU A 120 7.90 28.63 37.43
N GLU A 121 7.37 28.76 38.64
CA GLU A 121 7.85 28.19 39.90
C GLU A 121 8.00 26.66 39.98
N PRO A 122 8.80 26.16 40.95
CA PRO A 122 9.32 24.80 40.98
C PRO A 122 8.40 23.87 41.77
N GLY A 123 8.19 22.65 41.26
CA GLY A 123 7.71 21.57 42.11
C GLY A 123 6.91 20.48 41.43
N TYR A 124 7.53 19.69 40.55
CA TYR A 124 7.18 18.28 40.40
C TYR A 124 8.45 17.50 40.05
N HIS A 125 9.17 17.07 41.09
CA HIS A 125 10.26 16.12 40.97
C HIS A 125 9.63 14.73 40.77
N CYS A 126 9.71 14.16 39.57
CA CYS A 126 9.30 12.77 39.35
C CYS A 126 10.38 11.85 39.92
N SER A 127 10.24 11.50 41.19
CA SER A 127 11.17 10.63 41.93
C SER A 127 10.93 9.14 41.66
N SER A 128 10.80 8.74 40.39
CA SER A 128 10.91 7.33 39.97
C SER A 128 10.86 7.21 38.44
N CYS A 129 11.88 7.72 37.75
CA CYS A 129 12.18 7.25 36.39
C CYS A 129 13.40 6.32 36.50
N ASN A 130 13.15 5.03 36.73
CA ASN A 130 14.17 4.02 36.49
C ASN A 130 14.28 3.89 34.95
N GLU A 131 15.43 4.24 34.39
CA GLU A 131 15.69 4.20 32.94
C GLU A 131 15.95 2.79 32.38
N ASP A 132 15.54 1.73 33.09
CA ASP A 132 15.78 0.33 32.70
C ASP A 132 14.52 -0.44 32.28
N GLU A 133 13.40 0.23 32.01
CA GLU A 133 12.25 -0.40 31.35
C GLU A 133 11.84 0.38 30.12
N LEU A 134 11.96 -0.26 28.96
CA LEU A 134 11.39 0.18 27.69
C LEU A 134 9.86 0.35 27.84
N GLY A 135 9.45 1.54 28.26
CA GLY A 135 8.18 2.22 27.99
C GLY A 135 6.94 1.34 27.76
N VAL A 136 6.51 0.58 28.76
CA VAL A 136 5.22 -0.12 28.72
C VAL A 136 4.12 0.77 29.33
N THR A 137 3.72 1.84 28.65
CA THR A 137 2.48 2.56 29.00
C THR A 137 1.74 3.12 27.79
N ARG A 138 1.06 2.25 27.02
CA ARG A 138 -0.12 2.64 26.22
C ARG A 138 -0.93 1.40 25.81
N TRP A 139 -1.99 1.09 26.56
CA TRP A 139 -2.97 0.02 26.25
C TRP A 139 -2.33 -1.30 25.80
N THR A 140 -1.94 -2.16 26.75
CA THR A 140 -1.48 -3.51 26.41
C THR A 140 -2.62 -4.30 25.77
N MET A 141 -2.59 -4.41 24.44
CA MET A 141 -3.48 -5.33 23.74
C MET A 141 -3.21 -6.74 24.26
N PRO A 142 -4.24 -7.47 24.75
CA PRO A 142 -4.04 -8.85 25.15
C PRO A 142 -3.68 -9.65 23.89
N LEU A 143 -2.50 -10.27 23.92
CA LEU A 143 -2.00 -11.08 22.82
C LEU A 143 -1.98 -12.56 23.21
N LEU A 144 -2.62 -13.40 22.42
CA LEU A 144 -2.44 -14.86 22.50
C LEU A 144 -1.14 -15.25 21.82
N LYS A 145 -0.20 -15.84 22.57
CA LYS A 145 1.02 -16.43 21.99
C LYS A 145 0.72 -17.83 21.44
N SER A 146 1.05 -18.07 20.18
CA SER A 146 1.01 -19.39 19.54
C SER A 146 2.29 -19.59 18.73
N GLY A 147 3.25 -20.34 19.29
CA GLY A 147 4.57 -20.49 18.69
C GLY A 147 5.28 -19.14 18.54
N ASP A 148 5.68 -18.82 17.31
CA ASP A 148 6.40 -17.59 16.93
C ASP A 148 5.44 -16.44 16.56
N LYS A 149 4.13 -16.64 16.70
CA LYS A 149 3.12 -15.63 16.42
C LYS A 149 2.39 -15.19 17.70
N ARG A 150 1.93 -13.94 17.67
CA ARG A 150 1.05 -13.36 18.66
C ARG A 150 -0.20 -12.84 17.98
N TYR A 151 -1.35 -13.16 18.55
CA TYR A 151 -2.67 -12.85 18.00
C TYR A 151 -3.42 -11.84 18.84
N TYR A 152 -4.09 -10.90 18.17
CA TYR A 152 -5.01 -9.94 18.77
C TYR A 152 -6.41 -10.13 18.18
N LEU A 153 -7.44 -10.17 19.02
CA LEU A 153 -8.83 -10.20 18.58
C LEU A 153 -9.37 -8.77 18.46
N GLY A 154 -9.66 -8.34 17.23
CA GLY A 154 -10.35 -7.10 16.92
C GLY A 154 -11.84 -7.19 17.20
N ILE A 155 -12.22 -7.28 18.48
CA ILE A 155 -13.62 -7.44 18.93
C ILE A 155 -14.32 -6.12 19.31
N PHE A 156 -13.61 -5.00 19.26
CA PHE A 156 -14.16 -3.69 19.65
C PHE A 156 -15.09 -3.08 18.60
N PHE A 157 -14.99 -3.50 17.34
CA PHE A 157 -15.85 -3.06 16.25
C PHE A 157 -15.81 -4.08 15.11
N LYS A 158 -16.86 -4.08 14.28
CA LYS A 158 -16.89 -4.86 13.04
C LYS A 158 -16.35 -4.02 11.87
N ALA A 159 -15.71 -4.68 10.91
CA ALA A 159 -15.08 -4.04 9.78
C ALA A 159 -15.14 -4.95 8.55
N ASN A 160 -15.18 -4.33 7.37
CA ASN A 160 -14.90 -5.06 6.14
C ASN A 160 -13.44 -5.50 6.07
N TRP A 161 -13.14 -6.46 5.19
CA TRP A 161 -11.84 -7.10 5.13
C TRP A 161 -10.70 -6.10 4.92
N PHE A 162 -10.89 -5.14 4.03
CA PHE A 162 -9.91 -4.09 3.74
C PHE A 162 -9.64 -3.18 4.95
N LYS A 163 -10.70 -2.77 5.67
CA LYS A 163 -10.59 -1.93 6.86
C LYS A 163 -9.93 -2.68 8.01
N ALA A 164 -10.25 -3.97 8.18
CA ALA A 164 -9.61 -4.85 9.15
C ALA A 164 -8.10 -5.01 8.86
N GLN A 165 -7.74 -5.25 7.59
CA GLN A 165 -6.35 -5.31 7.14
C GLN A 165 -5.58 -4.01 7.47
N GLN A 166 -6.18 -2.86 7.15
CA GLN A 166 -5.57 -1.56 7.45
C GLN A 166 -5.44 -1.30 8.95
N TYR A 167 -6.40 -1.72 9.76
CA TYR A 167 -6.32 -1.61 11.21
C TYR A 167 -5.16 -2.43 11.78
N CYS A 168 -5.02 -3.70 11.37
CA CYS A 168 -3.89 -4.51 11.80
C CYS A 168 -2.56 -3.88 11.37
N ARG A 169 -2.46 -3.41 10.11
CA ARG A 169 -1.27 -2.73 9.59
C ARG A 169 -0.89 -1.48 10.36
N PHE A 170 -1.86 -0.66 10.72
CA PHE A 170 -1.64 0.54 11.54
C PHE A 170 -0.98 0.22 12.89
N HIS A 171 -1.25 -0.96 13.45
CA HIS A 171 -0.66 -1.43 14.70
C HIS A 171 0.62 -2.26 14.52
N GLY A 172 1.23 -2.26 13.33
CA GLY A 172 2.42 -3.08 13.04
C GLY A 172 2.13 -4.57 12.94
N MET A 173 0.85 -4.96 12.81
CA MET A 173 0.38 -6.33 12.68
C MET A 173 -0.11 -6.59 11.24
N HIS A 174 -0.52 -7.81 10.93
CA HIS A 174 -1.27 -8.17 9.71
C HIS A 174 -2.58 -8.85 10.11
N LEU A 175 -3.55 -9.01 9.22
CA LEU A 175 -4.58 -10.03 9.47
C LEU A 175 -3.93 -11.41 9.64
N ALA A 176 -4.53 -12.27 10.44
CA ALA A 176 -3.95 -13.56 10.79
C ALA A 176 -3.74 -14.45 9.55
N SER A 177 -2.63 -15.19 9.53
CA SER A 177 -2.41 -16.32 8.62
C SER A 177 -2.45 -17.60 9.43
N ILE A 178 -2.99 -18.68 8.86
CA ILE A 178 -3.11 -19.96 9.55
C ILE A 178 -2.40 -21.03 8.72
N SER A 179 -1.32 -21.58 9.24
CA SER A 179 -0.47 -22.53 8.53
C SER A 179 -0.51 -23.95 9.10
N SER A 180 -1.35 -24.21 10.11
CA SER A 180 -1.45 -25.55 10.72
C SER A 180 -2.79 -25.74 11.45
N GLN A 181 -3.17 -27.00 11.66
CA GLN A 181 -4.34 -27.37 12.45
C GLN A 181 -4.20 -26.90 13.90
N GLU A 182 -3.01 -27.08 14.48
CA GLU A 182 -2.72 -26.69 15.87
C GLU A 182 -2.91 -25.19 16.10
N GLU A 183 -2.59 -24.38 15.09
CA GLU A 183 -2.80 -22.94 15.11
C GLU A 183 -4.27 -22.57 15.03
N ASN A 184 -5.03 -23.22 14.13
CA ASN A 184 -6.47 -23.05 14.03
C ASN A 184 -7.17 -23.41 15.34
N ASP A 185 -6.82 -24.54 15.95
CA ASP A 185 -7.42 -25.03 17.20
C ASP A 185 -7.15 -24.08 18.37
N ARG A 186 -5.95 -23.50 18.42
CA ARG A 186 -5.60 -22.49 19.45
C ARG A 186 -6.39 -21.21 19.26
N LEU A 187 -6.54 -20.74 18.03
CA LEU A 187 -7.38 -19.57 17.72
C LEU A 187 -8.84 -19.85 18.08
N GLU A 188 -9.37 -21.01 17.70
CA GLU A 188 -10.74 -21.41 18.05
C GLU A 188 -10.96 -21.39 19.57
N LYS A 189 -10.06 -22.04 20.31
CA LYS A 189 -10.13 -22.08 21.77
C LYS A 189 -10.12 -20.67 22.35
N TYR A 190 -9.23 -19.80 21.86
CA TYR A 190 -9.10 -18.44 22.35
C TYR A 190 -10.35 -17.59 22.07
N VAL A 191 -10.91 -17.69 20.87
CA VAL A 191 -12.15 -16.99 20.49
C VAL A 191 -13.33 -17.49 21.33
N ARG A 192 -13.42 -18.81 21.56
CA ARG A 192 -14.45 -19.42 22.39
C ARG A 192 -14.35 -18.99 23.85
N GLU A 193 -13.14 -19.03 24.43
CA GLU A 193 -12.88 -18.59 25.81
C GLU A 193 -13.11 -17.09 26.00
N SER A 194 -12.94 -16.29 24.94
CA SER A 194 -13.27 -14.86 24.94
C SER A 194 -14.78 -14.58 24.84
N GLY A 195 -15.62 -15.60 24.64
CA GLY A 195 -17.07 -15.48 24.53
C GLY A 195 -17.60 -15.18 23.12
N TYR A 196 -16.75 -15.23 22.09
CA TYR A 196 -17.10 -14.89 20.71
C TYR A 196 -17.13 -16.11 19.77
N GLY A 197 -17.25 -17.34 20.31
CA GLY A 197 -17.18 -18.58 19.54
C GLY A 197 -18.27 -18.83 18.49
N ARG A 198 -19.24 -17.91 18.36
CA ARG A 198 -20.31 -17.92 17.34
C ARG A 198 -20.21 -16.76 16.35
N GLU A 199 -19.23 -15.89 16.53
CA GLU A 199 -19.03 -14.74 15.65
C GLU A 199 -18.07 -15.08 14.51
N HIS A 200 -18.04 -14.21 13.51
CA HIS A 200 -17.22 -14.34 12.31
C HIS A 200 -15.96 -13.50 12.46
N PHE A 201 -14.84 -14.02 11.95
CA PHE A 201 -13.55 -13.36 12.06
C PHE A 201 -12.78 -13.35 10.75
N TRP A 202 -12.46 -12.17 10.22
CA TRP A 202 -11.55 -12.05 9.10
C TRP A 202 -10.13 -12.54 9.43
N THR A 203 -9.55 -13.19 8.43
CA THR A 203 -8.15 -13.58 8.34
C THR A 203 -7.51 -12.92 7.11
N SER A 204 -6.21 -13.11 6.88
CA SER A 204 -5.50 -12.56 5.72
C SER A 204 -5.69 -13.38 4.43
N GLY A 205 -6.47 -14.46 4.46
CA GLY A 205 -6.67 -15.35 3.32
C GLY A 205 -7.54 -14.67 2.26
N THR A 206 -7.08 -14.67 1.02
CA THR A 206 -7.83 -14.12 -0.12
C THR A 206 -7.34 -14.71 -1.44
N ASP A 207 -8.22 -14.78 -2.41
CA ASP A 207 -7.97 -15.12 -3.81
C ASP A 207 -8.35 -13.97 -4.76
N LEU A 208 -8.50 -12.74 -4.24
CA LEU A 208 -8.74 -11.52 -5.03
C LEU A 208 -7.76 -11.29 -6.18
N ALA A 209 -6.56 -11.87 -6.10
CA ALA A 209 -5.55 -11.77 -7.15
C ALA A 209 -5.80 -12.76 -8.30
N GLU A 210 -6.27 -13.96 -7.99
CA GLU A 210 -6.54 -15.05 -8.92
C GLU A 210 -7.56 -16.00 -8.31
N GLU A 211 -8.80 -15.93 -8.81
CA GLU A 211 -9.94 -16.74 -8.36
C GLU A 211 -9.58 -18.23 -8.19
N GLY A 212 -9.93 -18.81 -7.04
CA GLY A 212 -9.64 -20.20 -6.70
C GLY A 212 -8.22 -20.46 -6.18
N ASN A 213 -7.33 -19.46 -6.22
CA ASN A 213 -5.97 -19.56 -5.69
C ASN A 213 -5.80 -18.65 -4.47
N PHE A 214 -6.07 -19.20 -3.28
CA PHE A 214 -5.95 -18.46 -2.03
C PHE A 214 -4.49 -18.30 -1.57
N PHE A 215 -4.16 -17.06 -1.17
CA PHE A 215 -2.91 -16.69 -0.52
C PHE A 215 -3.15 -15.98 0.80
N TRP A 216 -2.18 -16.08 1.71
CA TRP A 216 -2.13 -15.29 2.93
C TRP A 216 -1.50 -13.93 2.64
N LEU A 217 -2.29 -12.86 2.61
CA LEU A 217 -1.77 -11.49 2.38
C LEU A 217 -0.75 -11.09 3.46
N ALA A 218 -0.79 -11.68 4.66
CA ALA A 218 0.15 -11.41 5.73
C ALA A 218 1.62 -11.76 5.38
N ASN A 219 1.82 -12.80 4.57
CA ASN A 219 3.17 -13.34 4.30
C ASN A 219 3.42 -13.67 2.81
N GLY A 220 2.44 -13.47 1.94
CA GLY A 220 2.53 -13.71 0.50
C GLY A 220 2.60 -15.19 0.10
N ARG A 221 2.31 -16.13 1.00
CA ARG A 221 2.39 -17.56 0.72
C ARG A 221 1.03 -18.15 0.37
N PRO A 222 0.99 -19.16 -0.52
CA PRO A 222 -0.25 -19.90 -0.78
C PRO A 222 -0.70 -20.66 0.46
N LEU A 223 -1.96 -21.07 0.48
CA LEU A 223 -2.47 -21.97 1.52
C LEU A 223 -1.71 -23.31 1.47
N THR A 224 -1.12 -23.69 2.60
CA THR A 224 -0.44 -25.00 2.79
C THR A 224 -1.25 -25.95 3.68
N PHE A 225 -2.23 -25.39 4.38
CA PHE A 225 -3.18 -26.05 5.26
C PHE A 225 -4.55 -25.47 4.92
N VAL A 226 -5.59 -26.30 4.99
CA VAL A 226 -6.97 -25.90 4.74
C VAL A 226 -7.90 -26.46 5.81
N ASN A 227 -8.84 -25.66 6.28
CA ASN A 227 -9.87 -26.08 7.24
C ASN A 227 -11.25 -25.54 6.87
N TRP A 228 -11.59 -25.62 5.58
CA TRP A 228 -12.87 -25.19 5.03
C TRP A 228 -14.06 -25.88 5.72
N ASN A 229 -15.15 -25.12 5.85
CA ASN A 229 -16.46 -25.68 6.16
C ASN A 229 -16.92 -26.60 5.02
N ALA A 230 -17.87 -27.49 5.32
CA ALA A 230 -18.38 -28.41 4.31
C ALA A 230 -19.09 -27.64 3.20
N GLY A 231 -18.55 -27.73 1.99
CA GLY A 231 -19.05 -27.01 0.80
C GLY A 231 -18.24 -25.78 0.43
N GLU A 232 -17.27 -25.37 1.26
CA GLU A 232 -16.44 -24.19 1.01
C GLU A 232 -15.05 -24.56 0.43
N PRO A 233 -14.38 -23.63 -0.28
CA PRO A 233 -14.92 -22.35 -0.75
C PRO A 233 -15.93 -22.56 -1.88
N ASN A 234 -17.00 -21.78 -1.89
CA ASN A 234 -18.10 -21.97 -2.85
C ASN A 234 -18.21 -20.84 -3.89
N ASN A 235 -17.49 -19.74 -3.68
CA ASN A 235 -17.54 -18.51 -4.46
C ASN A 235 -18.98 -18.05 -4.77
N PHE A 236 -19.79 -17.87 -3.72
CA PHE A 236 -21.19 -17.50 -3.92
C PHE A 236 -21.31 -16.13 -4.59
N ARG A 237 -22.06 -16.08 -5.69
CA ARG A 237 -22.38 -14.82 -6.36
C ARG A 237 -23.68 -14.23 -5.83
N TYR A 238 -23.58 -13.08 -5.18
CA TYR A 238 -24.71 -12.35 -4.63
C TYR A 238 -25.46 -11.56 -5.72
N GLU A 239 -26.72 -11.19 -5.43
CA GLU A 239 -27.58 -10.45 -6.37
C GLU A 239 -27.01 -9.09 -6.80
N ASN A 240 -26.20 -8.47 -5.93
CA ASN A 240 -25.49 -7.22 -6.20
C ASN A 240 -24.23 -7.41 -7.07
N GLY A 241 -23.91 -8.65 -7.46
CA GLY A 241 -22.74 -9.00 -8.24
C GLY A 241 -21.45 -9.17 -7.43
N GLU A 242 -21.51 -9.15 -6.09
CA GLU A 242 -20.37 -9.46 -5.24
C GLU A 242 -20.10 -10.98 -5.22
N GLU A 243 -18.82 -11.33 -5.14
CA GLU A 243 -18.28 -12.68 -5.14
C GLU A 243 -17.45 -12.89 -3.87
N GLU A 244 -17.31 -14.12 -3.41
CA GLU A 244 -16.68 -14.46 -2.14
C GLU A 244 -15.17 -14.64 -2.34
N ASN A 245 -14.39 -13.65 -1.92
CA ASN A 245 -12.94 -13.64 -2.16
C ASN A 245 -12.09 -13.47 -0.88
N CYS A 246 -12.73 -13.41 0.28
CA CYS A 246 -12.09 -13.12 1.55
C CYS A 246 -12.38 -14.22 2.58
N LEU A 247 -11.33 -14.74 3.21
CA LEU A 247 -11.42 -15.86 4.13
C LEU A 247 -11.78 -15.38 5.54
N GLU A 248 -12.90 -15.86 6.06
CA GLU A 248 -13.30 -15.75 7.46
C GLU A 248 -13.26 -17.09 8.21
N LEU A 249 -13.13 -17.00 9.54
CA LEU A 249 -13.45 -18.08 10.46
C LEU A 249 -14.91 -17.97 10.87
N TRP A 250 -15.66 -19.06 10.68
CA TRP A 250 -17.07 -19.16 11.02
C TRP A 250 -17.43 -20.55 11.57
N ASN A 251 -18.19 -20.54 12.67
CA ASN A 251 -18.77 -21.74 13.27
C ASN A 251 -20.20 -21.95 12.76
N ARG A 252 -20.34 -22.64 11.62
CA ARG A 252 -21.62 -22.87 10.93
C ARG A 252 -22.54 -23.87 11.64
N ASP A 253 -21.99 -24.99 12.13
CA ASP A 253 -22.75 -26.16 12.61
C ASP A 253 -22.30 -26.64 14.01
N ASP A 254 -21.77 -25.77 14.88
CA ASP A 254 -21.12 -26.16 16.13
C ASP A 254 -19.94 -27.16 15.93
N LYS A 255 -19.35 -27.18 14.72
CA LYS A 255 -18.22 -28.04 14.32
C LYS A 255 -16.85 -27.37 14.48
N GLY A 256 -16.81 -26.22 15.15
CA GLY A 256 -15.61 -25.43 15.37
C GLY A 256 -15.49 -24.24 14.42
N LEU A 257 -14.47 -23.40 14.65
CA LEU A 257 -14.18 -22.24 13.81
C LEU A 257 -13.41 -22.69 12.58
N LYS A 258 -14.18 -22.94 11.52
CA LYS A 258 -13.72 -23.39 10.21
C LYS A 258 -13.81 -22.28 9.19
N TRP A 259 -13.22 -22.49 8.02
CA TRP A 259 -13.04 -21.43 7.04
C TRP A 259 -14.25 -21.31 6.13
N ASN A 260 -14.56 -20.09 5.75
CA ASN A 260 -15.57 -19.73 4.77
C ASN A 260 -14.99 -18.61 3.90
N ASP A 261 -15.16 -18.68 2.59
CA ASP A 261 -15.02 -17.51 1.73
C ASP A 261 -16.30 -16.68 1.86
N SER A 262 -16.14 -15.36 1.89
CA SER A 262 -17.24 -14.43 2.11
C SER A 262 -16.97 -13.14 1.35
N PRO A 263 -17.99 -12.34 0.99
CA PRO A 263 -17.76 -11.08 0.31
C PRO A 263 -16.91 -10.16 1.18
N CYS A 264 -15.82 -9.66 0.61
CA CYS A 264 -14.86 -8.80 1.31
C CYS A 264 -15.48 -7.51 1.88
N SER A 265 -16.67 -7.14 1.38
CA SER A 265 -17.47 -5.99 1.80
C SER A 265 -18.15 -6.19 3.17
N PHE A 266 -18.36 -7.43 3.62
CA PHE A 266 -19.11 -7.74 4.83
C PHE A 266 -18.39 -7.29 6.10
N GLU A 267 -19.13 -6.80 7.08
CA GLU A 267 -18.56 -6.35 8.35
C GLU A 267 -18.55 -7.46 9.39
N THR A 268 -17.36 -7.92 9.77
CA THR A 268 -17.15 -8.97 10.78
C THR A 268 -16.09 -8.52 11.79
N TYR A 269 -15.84 -9.33 12.83
CA TYR A 269 -14.66 -9.12 13.67
C TYR A 269 -13.42 -9.61 12.93
N PHE A 270 -12.23 -9.45 13.50
CA PHE A 270 -11.02 -9.84 12.79
C PHE A 270 -9.92 -10.25 13.75
N ILE A 271 -8.97 -11.03 13.26
CA ILE A 271 -7.82 -11.47 14.04
C ILE A 271 -6.58 -10.86 13.41
N CYS A 272 -5.82 -10.10 14.19
CA CYS A 272 -4.51 -9.62 13.78
C CYS A 272 -3.41 -10.56 14.28
N GLU A 273 -2.32 -10.68 13.54
CA GLU A 273 -1.10 -11.38 13.92
C GLU A 273 0.14 -10.47 13.88
N VAL A 274 1.09 -10.75 14.75
CA VAL A 274 2.47 -10.25 14.67
C VAL A 274 3.42 -11.41 14.90
N ARG A 275 4.53 -11.43 14.16
CA ARG A 275 5.60 -12.41 14.36
C ARG A 275 6.57 -11.88 15.40
N THR A 276 6.98 -12.75 16.31
CA THR A 276 8.09 -12.46 17.22
C THR A 276 9.32 -13.13 16.67
N ASP A 277 10.22 -12.33 16.12
CA ASP A 277 11.58 -12.75 15.76
C ASP A 277 12.43 -12.99 17.00
#